data_AF-A0A174P8L0-F1
#
_entry.id   AF-A0A174P8L0-F1
#
_cell.length_a   1.000
_cell.length_b   1.000
_cell.length_c   1.000
_cell.angle_alpha   90.00
_cell.angle_beta   90.00
_cell.angle_gamma   90.00
#
_symmetry.space_group_name_H-M   'P 1'
#
loop_
_entity.id
_entity.type
_entity.pdbx_description
1 polymer ?
#
loop_
_entity_poly.entity_id
_entity_poly.type
_entity_poly.pdbx_seq_one_letter_code
_entity_poly.pdbx_strand_id
1 'polypeptide(L)'
;MGLAVGSIGMSLTDFCRCAPREFFCIYRHWERTQVRDPWERARFLACCVLQPYSKKALKATDVCRFGWDKAQEAAVLVAESTRERFEELKQRAEIKME
;
A
#
# COMPACT_ATOMS: atom_id res chain seq x y z
N MET A 1 -24.96 -7.87 -4.02
CA MET A 1 -24.99 -8.49 -2.67
C MET A 1 -24.09 -9.72 -2.58
N GLY A 2 -24.19 -10.71 -3.49
CA GLY A 2 -23.36 -11.92 -3.48
C GLY A 2 -21.84 -11.68 -3.47
N LEU A 3 -21.35 -10.73 -4.27
CA LEU A 3 -19.93 -10.34 -4.24
C LEU A 3 -19.51 -9.78 -2.86
N ALA A 4 -20.34 -8.91 -2.28
CA ALA A 4 -20.05 -8.25 -1.01
C ALA A 4 -19.95 -9.25 0.15
N VAL A 5 -20.92 -10.14 0.27
CA VAL A 5 -20.98 -11.11 1.38
C VAL A 5 -20.13 -12.34 1.11
N GLY A 6 -20.13 -12.85 -0.13
CA GLY A 6 -19.48 -14.11 -0.48
C GLY A 6 -18.01 -14.00 -0.89
N SER A 7 -17.60 -12.91 -1.54
CA SER A 7 -16.23 -12.76 -2.05
C SER A 7 -15.40 -11.77 -1.25
N ILE A 8 -15.98 -10.62 -0.90
CA ILE A 8 -15.33 -9.60 -0.09
C ILE A 8 -15.35 -10.00 1.41
N GLY A 9 -16.37 -10.78 1.83
CA GLY A 9 -16.51 -11.20 3.22
C GLY A 9 -17.13 -10.14 4.13
N MET A 10 -17.85 -9.16 3.56
CA MET A 10 -18.56 -8.15 4.33
C MET A 10 -19.82 -8.74 4.96
N SER A 11 -20.16 -8.36 6.20
CA SER A 11 -21.40 -8.81 6.81
C SER A 11 -22.62 -8.27 6.05
N LEU A 12 -23.73 -9.01 6.09
CA LEU A 12 -24.98 -8.56 5.46
C LEU A 12 -25.46 -7.23 6.06
N THR A 13 -25.32 -7.07 7.38
CA THR A 13 -25.70 -5.84 8.08
C THR A 13 -24.86 -4.65 7.64
N ASP A 14 -23.55 -4.83 7.49
CA ASP A 14 -22.66 -3.76 7.02
C ASP A 14 -22.97 -3.41 5.57
N PHE A 15 -23.22 -4.40 4.70
CA PHE A 15 -23.64 -4.14 3.32
C PHE A 15 -24.91 -3.29 3.25
N CYS A 16 -25.94 -3.64 4.03
CA CYS A 16 -27.20 -2.92 4.03
C CYS A 16 -27.09 -1.50 4.60
N ARG A 17 -26.08 -1.22 5.44
CA ARG A 17 -25.80 0.11 6.00
C ARG A 17 -24.83 0.94 5.15
N CYS A 18 -24.12 0.30 4.22
CA CYS A 18 -23.10 0.93 3.39
C CYS A 18 -23.74 1.78 2.28
N ALA A 19 -23.29 3.02 2.14
CA ALA A 19 -23.71 3.84 1.01
C ALA A 19 -23.12 3.28 -0.30
N PRO A 20 -23.79 3.42 -1.45
CA PRO A 20 -23.28 2.92 -2.73
C PRO A 20 -21.86 3.39 -3.07
N ARG A 21 -21.53 4.63 -2.72
CA ARG A 21 -20.18 5.21 -2.90
C ARG A 21 -19.12 4.51 -2.03
N GLU A 22 -19.45 4.21 -0.78
CA GLU A 22 -18.56 3.52 0.14
C GLU A 22 -18.32 2.10 -0.34
N PHE A 23 -19.38 1.41 -0.76
CA PHE A 23 -19.27 0.07 -1.32
C PHE A 23 -18.41 0.06 -2.59
N PHE A 24 -18.55 1.06 -3.46
CA PHE A 24 -17.71 1.19 -4.65
C PHE A 24 -16.21 1.34 -4.31
N CYS A 25 -15.88 2.09 -3.26
CA CYS A 25 -14.50 2.21 -2.78
C CYS A 25 -13.97 0.87 -2.26
N ILE A 26 -14.77 0.15 -1.46
CA ILE A 26 -14.42 -1.19 -0.95
C ILE A 26 -14.21 -2.16 -2.11
N TYR A 27 -15.15 -2.20 -3.05
CA TYR A 27 -15.06 -3.03 -4.26
C TYR A 27 -13.78 -2.76 -5.05
N ARG A 28 -13.49 -1.48 -5.35
CA ARG A 28 -12.27 -1.13 -6.09
C ARG A 28 -10.99 -1.50 -5.36
N HIS A 29 -11.00 -1.40 -4.03
CA HIS A 29 -9.86 -1.85 -3.25
C HIS A 29 -9.70 -3.38 -3.35
N TRP A 30 -10.77 -4.12 -3.11
CA TRP A 30 -10.78 -5.59 -3.19
C TRP A 30 -10.33 -6.09 -4.58
N GLU A 31 -10.88 -5.52 -5.66
CA GLU A 31 -10.51 -5.89 -7.04
C GLU A 31 -9.01 -5.68 -7.31
N ARG A 32 -8.45 -4.57 -6.83
CA ARG A 32 -7.01 -4.30 -6.94
C ARG A 32 -6.19 -5.33 -6.17
N THR A 33 -6.60 -5.68 -4.97
CA THR A 33 -5.92 -6.68 -4.12
C THR A 33 -5.95 -8.06 -4.78
N GLN A 34 -7.08 -8.48 -5.36
CA GLN A 34 -7.20 -9.75 -6.08
C GLN A 34 -6.22 -9.86 -7.26
N VAL A 35 -5.99 -8.75 -7.98
CA VAL A 35 -5.01 -8.73 -9.07
C VAL A 35 -3.59 -8.64 -8.53
N ARG A 36 -3.32 -7.78 -7.55
CA ARG A 36 -1.95 -7.51 -7.07
C ARG A 36 -1.37 -8.66 -6.27
N ASP A 37 -2.13 -9.27 -5.37
CA ASP A 37 -1.60 -10.26 -4.42
C ASP A 37 -0.93 -11.47 -5.09
N PRO A 38 -1.51 -12.09 -6.14
CA PRO A 38 -0.82 -13.18 -6.85
C PRO A 38 0.52 -12.75 -7.44
N TRP A 39 0.58 -11.55 -8.03
CA TRP A 39 1.81 -11.00 -8.60
C TRP A 39 2.85 -10.68 -7.53
N GLU A 40 2.43 -10.14 -6.38
CA GLU A 40 3.33 -9.89 -5.25
C GLU A 40 3.87 -11.19 -4.65
N ARG A 41 3.02 -12.21 -4.48
CA ARG A 41 3.48 -13.54 -4.02
C ARG A 41 4.46 -14.17 -4.99
N ALA A 42 4.17 -14.12 -6.29
CA ALA A 42 5.05 -14.65 -7.33
C ALA A 42 6.40 -13.91 -7.34
N ARG A 43 6.36 -12.56 -7.25
CA ARG A 43 7.55 -11.70 -7.17
C ARG A 43 8.41 -12.02 -5.93
N PHE A 44 7.77 -12.20 -4.78
CA PHE A 44 8.46 -12.59 -3.55
C PHE A 44 9.14 -13.96 -3.67
N LEU A 45 8.42 -14.97 -4.17
CA LEU A 45 8.98 -16.30 -4.40
C LEU A 45 10.17 -16.26 -5.37
N ALA A 46 10.03 -15.54 -6.48
CA ALA A 46 11.12 -15.35 -7.44
C ALA A 46 12.33 -14.67 -6.79
N CYS A 47 12.11 -13.67 -5.93
CA CYS A 47 13.18 -13.02 -5.16
C CYS A 47 13.93 -14.01 -4.27
N CYS A 48 13.21 -14.86 -3.53
CA CYS A 48 13.80 -15.90 -2.69
C CYS A 48 14.62 -16.91 -3.49
N VAL A 49 14.12 -17.32 -4.66
CA VAL A 49 14.81 -18.27 -5.55
C VAL A 49 16.07 -17.65 -6.16
N LEU A 50 16.04 -16.35 -6.49
CA LEU A 50 17.17 -15.64 -7.10
C LEU A 50 18.20 -15.17 -6.08
N GLN A 51 17.82 -15.00 -4.81
CA GLN A 51 18.68 -14.44 -3.76
C GLN A 51 20.06 -15.12 -3.64
N PRO A 52 20.19 -16.47 -3.71
CA PRO A 52 21.50 -17.15 -3.62
C PRO A 52 22.44 -16.85 -4.80
N TYR A 53 21.90 -16.42 -5.94
CA TYR A 53 22.66 -16.13 -7.16
C TYR A 53 23.02 -14.64 -7.29
N SER A 54 22.59 -13.81 -6.33
CA SER A 54 22.88 -12.39 -6.32
C SER A 54 23.99 -12.06 -5.32
N LYS A 55 24.93 -11.21 -5.75
CA LYS A 55 25.95 -10.63 -4.86
C LYS A 55 25.38 -9.59 -3.89
N LYS A 56 24.19 -9.05 -4.18
CA LYS A 56 23.52 -8.02 -3.38
C LYS A 56 22.22 -8.59 -2.80
N ALA A 57 21.78 -8.04 -1.67
CA ALA A 57 20.43 -8.29 -1.18
C ALA A 57 19.43 -7.79 -2.23
N LEU A 58 18.63 -8.69 -2.80
CA LEU A 58 17.63 -8.34 -3.78
C LEU A 58 16.38 -7.83 -3.07
N LYS A 59 15.80 -6.76 -3.59
CA LYS A 59 14.43 -6.35 -3.26
C LYS A 59 13.47 -6.98 -4.26
N ALA A 60 12.23 -7.17 -3.85
CA ALA A 60 11.17 -7.64 -4.74
C ALA A 60 11.06 -6.79 -6.02
N THR A 61 11.23 -5.48 -5.91
CA THR A 61 11.23 -4.51 -7.02
C THR A 61 12.41 -4.65 -7.99
N ASP A 62 13.49 -5.33 -7.60
CA ASP A 62 14.63 -5.60 -8.48
C ASP A 62 14.34 -6.80 -9.40
N VAL A 63 13.43 -7.69 -9.00
CA VAL A 63 12.98 -8.84 -9.80
C VAL A 63 11.98 -8.41 -10.86
N CYS A 64 10.97 -7.63 -10.46
CA CYS A 64 9.94 -7.13 -11.36
C CYS A 64 9.34 -5.82 -10.82
N ARG A 65 9.17 -4.83 -11.69
CA ARG A 65 8.53 -3.55 -11.36
C ARG A 65 7.13 -3.50 -11.94
N PHE A 66 6.15 -3.23 -11.10
CA PHE A 66 4.76 -3.07 -11.49
C PHE A 66 4.35 -1.59 -11.52
N GLY A 67 3.28 -1.29 -12.25
CA GLY A 67 2.78 0.09 -12.37
C GLY A 67 2.35 0.72 -11.04
N TRP A 68 2.02 -0.09 -10.04
CA TRP A 68 1.64 0.37 -8.70
C TRP A 68 2.81 0.65 -7.76
N ASP A 69 4.03 0.22 -8.08
CA ASP A 69 5.22 0.54 -7.26
C ASP A 69 5.53 2.06 -7.32
N LYS A 70 5.22 2.72 -8.45
CA LYS A 70 5.36 4.18 -8.62
C LYS A 70 4.53 4.98 -7.61
N ALA A 71 3.35 4.48 -7.25
CA ALA A 71 2.50 5.13 -6.26
C ALA A 71 3.09 5.05 -4.86
N GLN A 72 3.87 3.99 -4.58
CA GLN A 72 4.55 3.81 -3.30
C GLN A 72 5.80 4.69 -3.20
N GLU A 73 6.57 4.84 -4.28
CA GLU A 73 7.69 5.79 -4.33
C GLU A 73 7.21 7.23 -4.07
N ALA A 74 6.11 7.66 -4.70
CA ALA A 74 5.53 8.97 -4.45
C ALA A 74 5.07 9.15 -2.98
N ALA A 75 4.51 8.11 -2.37
CA ALA A 75 4.10 8.15 -0.97
C ALA A 75 5.29 8.21 0.00
N VAL A 76 6.38 7.50 -0.30
CA VAL A 76 7.62 7.53 0.50
C VAL A 76 8.29 8.90 0.42
N LEU A 77 8.36 9.52 -0.76
CA LEU A 77 8.89 10.88 -0.93
C LEU A 77 8.10 11.93 -0.14
N VAL A 78 6.80 11.73 0.05
CA VAL A 78 5.96 12.62 0.87
C VAL A 78 6.14 12.36 2.38
N ALA A 79 6.43 11.12 2.75
CA ALA A 79 6.58 10.66 4.13
C ALA A 79 7.99 10.81 4.70
N GLU A 80 9.01 11.03 3.87
CA GLU A 80 10.33 11.50 4.33
C GLU A 80 10.15 12.90 4.95
N SER A 81 9.82 12.91 6.24
CA SER A 81 10.08 14.01 7.14
C SER A 81 11.60 14.11 7.28
N THR A 82 12.23 14.76 6.30
CA THR A 82 13.64 15.15 6.36
C THR A 82 13.93 15.80 7.71
N ARG A 83 15.11 15.55 8.28
CA ARG A 83 15.56 16.14 9.56
C ARG A 83 15.31 17.66 9.61
N GLU A 84 15.47 18.33 8.48
CA GLU A 84 15.16 19.75 8.26
C GLU A 84 13.69 20.09 8.57
N ARG A 85 12.73 19.28 8.12
CA ARG A 85 11.29 19.44 8.39
C ARG A 85 10.96 19.22 9.87
N PHE A 86 11.71 18.36 10.55
CA PHE A 86 11.57 18.14 11.99
C PHE A 86 12.15 19.32 12.81
N GLU A 87 13.27 19.88 12.36
CA GLU A 87 13.90 21.08 12.94
C GLU A 87 13.03 22.33 12.72
N GLU A 88 12.41 22.49 11.55
CA GLU A 88 11.43 23.56 11.26
C GLU A 88 10.18 23.48 12.15
N LEU A 89 9.66 22.27 12.38
CA LEU A 89 8.51 22.06 13.27
C LEU A 89 8.88 22.37 14.73
N LYS A 90 10.10 22.03 15.16
CA LYS A 90 10.60 22.35 16.49
C LYS A 90 10.69 23.86 16.70
N GLN A 91 11.28 24.60 15.76
CA GLN A 91 11.37 26.06 15.82
C GLN A 91 9.99 26.73 15.83
N ARG A 92 9.04 26.24 15.00
CA ARG A 92 7.65 26.74 15.02
C ARG A 92 6.91 26.49 16.33
N ALA A 93 7.22 25.39 17.02
CA ALA A 93 6.64 25.09 18.32
C ALA A 93 7.23 25.98 19.42
N GLU A 94 8.54 26.27 19.37
CA GLU A 94 9.23 27.16 20.31
C GLU A 94 8.75 28.61 20.18
N ILE A 95 8.60 29.14 18.96
CA ILE A 95 8.08 30.50 18.70
C ILE A 95 6.61 30.68 19.14
N LYS A 96 5.83 29.60 19.24
CA LYS A 96 4.44 29.64 19.70
C LYS A 96 4.27 29.55 21.21
N MET A 97 5.34 29.23 21.95
CA MET A 97 5.31 29.15 23.41
C MET A 97 5.87 30.40 24.10
N GLU A 98 6.41 31.35 23.34
CA GLU A 98 6.68 32.73 23.78
C GLU A 98 5.51 33.66 23.44
#